data_AF-A0A7C2E6G0-F1
#
_entry.id   AF-A0A7C2E6G0-F1
#
_cell.length_a   1.000
_cell.length_b   1.000
_cell.length_c   1.000
_cell.angle_alpha   90.00
_cell.angle_beta   90.00
_cell.angle_gamma   90.00
#
_symmetry.space_group_name_H-M   'P 1'
#
loop_
_entity.id
_entity.type
_entity.pdbx_description
1 polymer ?
#
loop_
_entity_poly.entity_id
_entity_poly.type
_entity_poly.pdbx_seq_one_letter_code
_entity_poly.pdbx_strand_id
1 'polypeptide(L)'
;MAAFCAPHIGGIDANRTIKDEIVAAISRRSVRRRIAVTDLINPRQKFFERAHPEIQPSPERQQAMLAGAGFHETFGRAVSTEEYVEQLVEWQEIVGKIDIFEDAPVELKTGAAIPTTVFWRPDHVEQLGMYCTMVDRPAGHLLYYVRAEYGRQAELAAFDLEFTDPTAIALEMVRRRDLLREALNSGRPDYLPRCTWYGRGCDFAEVCGCSSAEPLIRAVSPQTVRVAANPALAQRLLEGLGGQPPAPELSLNDLVFPRKAAFRRAPGAEDEEPDAAQRMVSLQRQGFDQVLGDAVWYGFPGQVRRLPVVLGPVRASVLLFKEAPTVLRTSRGQRTMVERRWLAEVFPHYVDRLGFECALAGRARGRVIVYYAQVPGDKFMVYDIWFRDLAAIRTELERRLALLQRGAPPEELPPCRPAWLARFCAYRDRCGCAEPAG
;
A
#
# COMPACT_ATOMS: atom_id res chain seq x y z
N MET A 1 -18.19 21.97 15.03
CA MET A 1 -18.24 22.54 13.65
C MET A 1 -17.92 21.46 12.62
N ALA A 2 -18.67 21.44 11.51
CA ALA A 2 -18.64 20.42 10.46
C ALA A 2 -17.39 20.47 9.56
N ALA A 3 -17.20 19.44 8.71
CA ALA A 3 -16.19 19.40 7.64
C ALA A 3 -16.28 20.65 6.75
N PHE A 4 -15.16 21.11 6.18
CA PHE A 4 -15.21 22.20 5.19
C PHE A 4 -16.09 21.81 4.00
N CYS A 5 -15.99 20.56 3.55
CA CYS A 5 -16.76 20.08 2.40
C CYS A 5 -18.24 19.84 2.73
N ALA A 6 -18.66 19.87 4.01
CA ALA A 6 -20.04 19.55 4.41
C ALA A 6 -21.11 20.45 3.75
N PRO A 7 -20.96 21.79 3.64
CA PRO A 7 -21.91 22.65 2.95
C PRO A 7 -21.95 22.42 1.44
N HIS A 8 -20.93 21.75 0.88
CA HIS A 8 -20.84 21.42 -0.54
C HIS A 8 -21.41 20.03 -0.85
N ILE A 9 -21.94 19.30 0.12
CA ILE A 9 -22.62 18.03 -0.12
C ILE A 9 -24.02 18.28 -0.70
N GLY A 10 -24.26 17.76 -1.90
CA GLY A 10 -25.58 17.70 -2.53
C GLY A 10 -26.40 16.48 -2.11
N GLY A 11 -25.75 15.41 -1.65
CA GLY A 11 -26.42 14.22 -1.13
C GLY A 11 -25.45 13.16 -0.61
N ILE A 12 -25.92 12.32 0.31
CA ILE A 12 -25.21 11.13 0.80
C ILE A 12 -26.16 9.93 0.67
N ASP A 13 -25.66 8.86 0.07
CA ASP A 13 -26.36 7.58 0.00
C ASP A 13 -25.57 6.48 0.71
N ALA A 14 -26.28 5.63 1.44
CA ALA A 14 -25.70 4.41 1.99
C ALA A 14 -25.79 3.34 0.90
N ASN A 15 -24.71 3.18 0.13
CA ASN A 15 -24.71 2.37 -1.08
C ASN A 15 -24.67 0.88 -0.75
N ARG A 16 -25.85 0.31 -0.48
CA ARG A 16 -26.02 -1.10 -0.14
C ARG A 16 -25.62 -2.02 -1.28
N THR A 17 -25.85 -1.64 -2.54
CA THR A 17 -25.47 -2.45 -3.71
C THR A 17 -23.95 -2.67 -3.75
N ILE A 18 -23.15 -1.60 -3.64
CA ILE A 18 -21.69 -1.72 -3.63
C ILE A 18 -21.22 -2.46 -2.38
N LYS A 19 -21.87 -2.22 -1.22
CA LYS A 19 -21.58 -2.97 0.00
C LYS A 19 -21.79 -4.47 -0.22
N ASP A 20 -22.95 -4.88 -0.75
CA ASP A 20 -23.31 -6.28 -0.99
C ASP A 20 -22.39 -6.90 -2.05
N GLU A 21 -21.97 -6.15 -3.07
CA GLU A 21 -20.98 -6.60 -4.03
C GLU A 21 -19.59 -6.79 -3.40
N ILE A 22 -19.16 -5.89 -2.49
CA ILE A 22 -17.89 -6.04 -1.76
C ILE A 22 -17.98 -7.26 -0.84
N VAL A 23 -19.11 -7.44 -0.12
CA VAL A 23 -19.37 -8.65 0.68
C VAL A 23 -19.31 -9.88 -0.21
N ALA A 24 -19.99 -9.88 -1.35
CA ALA A 24 -19.96 -10.98 -2.30
C ALA A 24 -18.56 -11.23 -2.87
N ALA A 25 -17.75 -10.19 -3.09
CA ALA A 25 -16.36 -10.33 -3.51
C ALA A 25 -15.49 -10.93 -2.39
N ILE A 26 -15.68 -10.52 -1.14
CA ILE A 26 -15.03 -11.10 0.05
C ILE A 26 -15.44 -12.57 0.21
N SER A 27 -16.73 -12.90 0.06
CA SER A 27 -17.24 -14.26 0.16
C SER A 27 -16.80 -15.13 -1.02
N ARG A 28 -16.84 -14.62 -2.26
CA ARG A 28 -16.35 -15.33 -3.46
C ARG A 28 -14.84 -15.54 -3.43
N ARG A 29 -14.08 -14.69 -2.74
CA ARG A 29 -12.64 -14.90 -2.50
C ARG A 29 -12.32 -16.10 -1.63
N SER A 30 -13.24 -16.55 -0.78
CA SER A 30 -13.07 -17.85 -0.14
C SER A 30 -13.08 -18.99 -1.17
N VAL A 31 -13.58 -18.74 -2.40
CA VAL A 31 -13.78 -19.74 -3.48
C VAL A 31 -12.92 -19.49 -4.73
N ARG A 32 -12.49 -18.26 -5.05
CA ARG A 32 -11.62 -17.95 -6.22
C ARG A 32 -10.53 -16.94 -5.84
N ARG A 33 -9.34 -17.45 -5.50
CA ARG A 33 -8.19 -16.64 -5.11
C ARG A 33 -7.37 -16.26 -6.35
N ARG A 34 -7.44 -14.98 -6.77
CA ARG A 34 -6.58 -14.39 -7.82
C ARG A 34 -5.10 -14.68 -7.56
N ILE A 35 -4.31 -14.72 -8.62
CA ILE A 35 -2.92 -15.17 -8.57
C ILE A 35 -2.01 -13.94 -8.69
N ALA A 36 -1.21 -13.70 -7.66
CA ALA A 36 -0.24 -12.61 -7.64
C ALA A 36 1.12 -13.06 -8.20
N VAL A 37 1.97 -12.13 -8.63
CA VAL A 37 3.36 -12.43 -9.05
C VAL A 37 4.11 -13.20 -7.97
N THR A 38 3.97 -12.81 -6.71
CA THR A 38 4.58 -13.51 -5.57
C THR A 38 4.10 -14.95 -5.42
N ASP A 39 2.86 -15.25 -5.84
CA ASP A 39 2.33 -16.62 -5.88
C ASP A 39 3.04 -17.46 -6.96
N LEU A 40 3.44 -16.83 -8.08
CA LEU A 40 4.10 -17.49 -9.20
C LEU A 40 5.58 -17.82 -8.93
N ILE A 41 6.20 -17.16 -7.96
CA ILE A 41 7.57 -17.46 -7.54
C ILE A 41 7.64 -18.82 -6.83
N ASN A 42 6.61 -19.17 -6.05
CA ASN A 42 6.50 -20.45 -5.35
C ASN A 42 5.06 -21.01 -5.37
N PRO A 43 4.57 -21.49 -6.53
CA PRO A 43 3.16 -21.89 -6.70
C PRO A 43 2.72 -22.97 -5.71
N ARG A 44 3.57 -23.99 -5.48
CA ARG A 44 3.27 -25.07 -4.52
C ARG A 44 3.15 -24.57 -3.10
N GLN A 45 4.09 -23.74 -2.64
CA GLN A 45 4.00 -23.14 -1.31
C GLN A 45 2.72 -22.33 -1.17
N LYS A 46 2.37 -21.55 -2.21
CA LYS A 46 1.16 -20.75 -2.18
C LYS A 46 -0.12 -21.58 -2.14
N PHE A 47 -0.16 -22.71 -2.83
CA PHE A 47 -1.27 -23.65 -2.72
C PHE A 47 -1.44 -24.11 -1.27
N PHE A 48 -0.36 -24.56 -0.61
CA PHE A 48 -0.44 -25.05 0.77
C PHE A 48 -0.76 -23.95 1.79
N GLU A 49 -0.21 -22.74 1.62
CA GLU A 49 -0.62 -21.57 2.41
C GLU A 49 -2.13 -21.31 2.29
N ARG A 50 -2.69 -21.56 1.11
CA ARG A 50 -4.11 -21.36 0.85
C ARG A 50 -4.97 -22.50 1.42
N ALA A 51 -4.50 -23.73 1.30
CA ALA A 51 -5.20 -24.94 1.76
C ALA A 51 -5.11 -25.16 3.27
N HIS A 52 -4.04 -24.66 3.91
CA HIS A 52 -3.74 -24.85 5.34
C HIS A 52 -3.53 -23.51 6.07
N PRO A 53 -4.59 -22.68 6.19
CA PRO A 53 -4.50 -21.40 6.92
C PRO A 53 -4.20 -21.57 8.42
N GLU A 54 -4.36 -22.77 8.97
CA GLU A 54 -4.00 -23.10 10.35
C GLU A 54 -2.48 -23.16 10.58
N ILE A 55 -1.68 -23.38 9.52
CA ILE A 55 -0.23 -23.40 9.61
C ILE A 55 0.28 -21.96 9.52
N GLN A 56 0.68 -21.41 10.65
CA GLN A 56 1.19 -20.04 10.76
C GLN A 56 2.71 -20.04 10.89
N PRO A 57 3.42 -19.03 10.34
CA PRO A 57 4.86 -18.89 10.52
C PRO A 57 5.23 -18.74 12.00
N SER A 58 6.47 -19.08 12.39
CA SER A 58 6.94 -18.88 13.76
C SER A 58 6.91 -17.39 14.17
N PRO A 59 6.78 -17.05 15.46
CA PRO A 59 6.78 -15.67 15.94
C PRO A 59 7.98 -14.84 15.48
N GLU A 60 9.19 -15.43 15.46
CA GLU A 60 10.42 -14.78 15.02
C GLU A 60 10.38 -14.47 13.52
N ARG A 61 9.85 -15.41 12.72
CA ARG A 61 9.66 -15.23 11.27
C ARG A 61 8.59 -14.18 10.98
N GLN A 62 7.50 -14.17 11.73
CA GLN A 62 6.48 -13.12 11.66
C GLN A 62 7.10 -11.76 11.98
N GLN A 63 7.89 -11.64 13.05
CA GLN A 63 8.56 -10.40 13.41
C GLN A 63 9.51 -9.91 12.30
N ALA A 64 10.28 -10.81 11.68
CA ALA A 64 11.14 -10.46 10.54
C ALA A 64 10.33 -10.00 9.31
N MET A 65 9.21 -10.66 8.99
CA MET A 65 8.31 -10.26 7.91
C MET A 65 7.69 -8.88 8.14
N LEU A 66 7.21 -8.63 9.37
CA LEU A 66 6.63 -7.34 9.76
C LEU A 66 7.67 -6.23 9.76
N ALA A 67 8.88 -6.52 10.22
CA ALA A 67 10.00 -5.60 10.17
C ALA A 67 10.35 -5.26 8.71
N GLY A 68 10.37 -6.25 7.81
CA GLY A 68 10.55 -6.07 6.37
C GLY A 68 9.48 -5.17 5.75
N ALA A 69 8.20 -5.46 5.99
CA ALA A 69 7.08 -4.66 5.48
C ALA A 69 7.10 -3.20 5.99
N GLY A 70 7.36 -2.99 7.28
CA GLY A 70 7.49 -1.64 7.84
C GLY A 70 8.69 -0.87 7.27
N PHE A 71 9.77 -1.56 6.92
CA PHE A 71 10.91 -0.93 6.25
C PHE A 71 10.61 -0.57 4.80
N HIS A 72 9.90 -1.42 4.05
CA HIS A 72 9.45 -1.07 2.69
C HIS A 72 8.59 0.20 2.70
N GLU A 73 7.69 0.35 3.67
CA GLU A 73 6.88 1.57 3.81
C GLU A 73 7.75 2.81 4.09
N THR A 74 8.68 2.73 5.04
CA THR A 74 9.57 3.85 5.39
C THR A 74 10.55 4.19 4.27
N PHE A 75 11.17 3.17 3.65
CA PHE A 75 12.09 3.32 2.53
C PHE A 75 11.35 3.93 1.34
N GLY A 76 10.18 3.39 0.96
CA GLY A 76 9.36 3.93 -0.13
C GLY A 76 9.02 5.40 0.07
N ARG A 77 8.70 5.83 1.30
CA ARG A 77 8.45 7.26 1.62
C ARG A 77 9.71 8.14 1.61
N ALA A 78 10.88 7.58 1.92
CA ALA A 78 12.14 8.31 1.99
C ALA A 78 12.79 8.48 0.62
N VAL A 79 12.61 7.51 -0.28
CA VAL A 79 13.27 7.52 -1.59
C VAL A 79 12.34 7.76 -2.76
N SER A 80 11.01 7.77 -2.57
CA SER A 80 10.03 7.98 -3.63
C SER A 80 8.91 8.93 -3.19
N THR A 81 8.29 9.62 -4.14
CA THR A 81 7.08 10.42 -3.86
C THR A 81 5.89 9.47 -3.67
N GLU A 82 4.85 9.86 -2.90
CA GLU A 82 3.62 9.06 -2.70
C GLU A 82 2.97 8.57 -4.03
N GLU A 83 3.35 9.14 -5.18
CA GLU A 83 2.88 8.80 -6.52
C GLU A 83 3.41 7.47 -7.08
N TYR A 84 4.54 6.94 -6.61
CA TYR A 84 5.17 5.77 -7.24
C TYR A 84 5.38 4.56 -6.31
N VAL A 85 4.97 4.66 -5.06
CA VAL A 85 5.01 3.57 -4.08
C VAL A 85 3.83 2.61 -4.28
N GLU A 86 4.11 1.30 -4.43
CA GLU A 86 3.13 0.21 -4.58
C GLU A 86 2.06 0.42 -5.68
N GLN A 87 2.48 0.55 -6.95
CA GLN A 87 1.56 0.52 -8.07
C GLN A 87 0.94 -0.88 -8.25
N LEU A 88 -0.39 -0.92 -8.29
CA LEU A 88 -1.11 -2.15 -8.59
C LEU A 88 -1.25 -2.32 -10.09
N VAL A 89 -0.69 -3.41 -10.62
CA VAL A 89 -0.75 -3.75 -12.05
C VAL A 89 -1.46 -5.09 -12.20
N GLU A 90 -2.32 -5.20 -13.20
CA GLU A 90 -2.98 -6.45 -13.59
C GLU A 90 -2.61 -6.77 -15.04
N TRP A 91 -2.12 -7.97 -15.27
CA TRP A 91 -1.71 -8.45 -16.60
C TRP A 91 -2.12 -9.91 -16.73
N GLN A 92 -2.94 -10.23 -17.73
CA GLN A 92 -3.46 -11.59 -17.96
C GLN A 92 -3.97 -12.28 -16.68
N GLU A 93 -4.81 -11.60 -15.89
CA GLU A 93 -5.37 -12.10 -14.62
C GLU A 93 -4.32 -12.40 -13.52
N ILE A 94 -3.08 -11.95 -13.71
CA ILE A 94 -2.00 -11.95 -12.71
C ILE A 94 -1.89 -10.54 -12.14
N VAL A 95 -1.73 -10.46 -10.82
CA VAL A 95 -1.68 -9.18 -10.10
C VAL A 95 -0.28 -8.94 -9.53
N GLY A 96 0.24 -7.72 -9.67
CA GLY A 96 1.53 -7.31 -9.13
C GLY A 96 1.39 -6.02 -8.33
N LYS A 97 2.02 -5.96 -7.15
CA LYS A 97 2.30 -4.70 -6.46
C LYS A 97 3.74 -4.35 -6.75
N ILE A 98 3.93 -3.34 -7.57
CA ILE A 98 5.22 -2.96 -8.14
C ILE A 98 5.60 -1.62 -7.55
N ASP A 99 6.73 -1.55 -6.85
CA ASP A 99 7.33 -0.26 -6.56
C ASP A 99 7.89 0.28 -7.88
N ILE A 100 7.48 1.48 -8.28
CA ILE A 100 8.06 2.15 -9.46
C ILE A 100 8.95 3.26 -8.92
N PHE A 101 10.15 3.40 -9.46
CA PHE A 101 11.01 4.54 -9.18
C PHE A 101 11.32 5.23 -10.49
N GLU A 102 10.99 6.52 -10.56
CA GLU A 102 11.02 7.29 -11.80
C GLU A 102 10.19 6.58 -12.90
N ASP A 103 10.85 5.91 -13.85
CA ASP A 103 10.21 5.24 -15.00
C ASP A 103 10.50 3.73 -15.06
N ALA A 104 11.04 3.12 -14.00
CA ALA A 104 11.45 1.72 -13.97
C ALA A 104 10.84 0.95 -12.78
N PRO A 105 10.42 -0.32 -12.98
CA PRO A 105 10.07 -1.23 -11.88
C PRO A 105 11.24 -1.41 -10.92
N VAL A 106 10.95 -1.38 -9.64
CA VAL A 106 11.90 -1.58 -8.55
C VAL A 106 11.43 -2.71 -7.67
N GLU A 107 12.36 -3.60 -7.32
CA GLU A 107 12.15 -4.61 -6.29
C GLU A 107 13.15 -4.38 -5.16
N LEU A 108 12.66 -4.04 -3.98
CA LEU A 108 13.48 -3.91 -2.79
C LEU A 108 13.49 -5.22 -1.99
N LYS A 109 14.66 -5.60 -1.48
CA LYS A 109 14.83 -6.78 -0.62
C LYS A 109 15.64 -6.42 0.60
N THR A 110 15.05 -6.63 1.78
CA THR A 110 15.76 -6.51 3.05
C THR A 110 16.33 -7.86 3.49
N GLY A 111 17.59 -7.90 3.92
CA GLY A 111 18.22 -9.14 4.38
C GLY A 111 19.42 -8.92 5.30
N ALA A 112 20.02 -10.03 5.73
CA ALA A 112 21.19 -10.02 6.61
C ALA A 112 22.52 -9.78 5.86
N ALA A 113 22.54 -9.93 4.54
CA ALA A 113 23.71 -9.71 3.71
C ALA A 113 23.32 -9.38 2.26
N ILE A 114 24.14 -8.57 1.59
CA ILE A 114 24.05 -8.35 0.15
C ILE A 114 24.63 -9.59 -0.56
N PRO A 115 23.90 -10.20 -1.50
CA PRO A 115 24.42 -11.37 -2.19
C PRO A 115 25.57 -10.98 -3.13
N THR A 116 26.58 -11.84 -3.23
CA THR A 116 27.72 -11.66 -4.17
C THR A 116 27.29 -11.69 -5.64
N THR A 117 26.15 -12.31 -5.93
CA THR A 117 25.47 -12.28 -7.22
C THR A 117 23.96 -12.29 -7.02
N VAL A 118 23.23 -11.51 -7.81
CA VAL A 118 21.75 -11.48 -7.77
C VAL A 118 21.14 -12.87 -8.00
N PHE A 119 21.82 -13.75 -8.75
CA PHE A 119 21.37 -15.11 -9.01
C PHE A 119 21.51 -16.09 -7.84
N TRP A 120 22.10 -15.67 -6.71
CA TRP A 120 21.99 -16.44 -5.46
C TRP A 120 20.56 -16.44 -4.91
N ARG A 121 19.75 -15.47 -5.35
CA ARG A 121 18.31 -15.38 -5.15
C ARG A 121 17.61 -15.21 -6.50
N PRO A 122 17.54 -16.28 -7.33
CA PRO A 122 16.94 -16.18 -8.66
C PRO A 122 15.45 -15.81 -8.60
N ASP A 123 14.79 -16.10 -7.49
CA ASP A 123 13.42 -15.69 -7.19
C ASP A 123 13.24 -14.17 -7.15
N HIS A 124 14.22 -13.42 -6.66
CA HIS A 124 14.17 -11.96 -6.67
C HIS A 124 14.29 -11.40 -8.10
N VAL A 125 15.18 -12.00 -8.90
CA VAL A 125 15.39 -11.66 -10.32
C VAL A 125 14.14 -11.99 -11.13
N GLU A 126 13.54 -13.17 -10.92
CA GLU A 126 12.29 -13.58 -11.57
C GLU A 126 11.15 -12.63 -11.20
N GLN A 127 11.01 -12.28 -9.92
CA GLN A 127 9.94 -11.39 -9.47
C GLN A 127 10.01 -10.03 -10.17
N LEU A 128 11.21 -9.42 -10.23
CA LEU A 128 11.41 -8.17 -10.97
C LEU A 128 11.14 -8.35 -12.47
N GLY A 129 11.60 -9.45 -13.08
CA GLY A 129 11.35 -9.73 -14.51
C GLY A 129 9.86 -9.88 -14.84
N MET A 130 9.09 -10.50 -13.95
CA MET A 130 7.63 -10.58 -14.06
C MET A 130 7.00 -9.18 -13.97
N TYR A 131 7.43 -8.34 -13.02
CA TYR A 131 6.97 -6.96 -12.92
C TYR A 131 7.28 -6.12 -14.16
N CYS A 132 8.51 -6.20 -14.67
CA CYS A 132 8.94 -5.62 -15.94
C CYS A 132 8.03 -6.04 -17.11
N THR A 133 7.70 -7.34 -17.19
CA THR A 133 6.78 -7.89 -18.22
C THR A 133 5.37 -7.30 -18.09
N MET A 134 4.86 -7.13 -16.86
CA MET A 134 3.50 -6.61 -16.64
C MET A 134 3.33 -5.14 -17.06
N VAL A 135 4.40 -4.34 -17.00
CA VAL A 135 4.38 -2.91 -17.37
C VAL A 135 5.01 -2.62 -18.73
N ASP A 136 5.32 -3.66 -19.50
CA ASP A 136 5.97 -3.57 -20.82
C ASP A 136 7.28 -2.74 -20.78
N ARG A 137 8.13 -3.04 -19.79
CA ARG A 137 9.47 -2.44 -19.65
C ARG A 137 10.53 -3.55 -19.69
N PRO A 138 11.59 -3.43 -20.50
CA PRO A 138 12.62 -4.46 -20.61
C PRO A 138 13.63 -4.42 -19.44
N ALA A 139 13.59 -3.40 -18.59
CA ALA A 139 14.56 -3.21 -17.52
C ALA A 139 13.92 -2.70 -16.23
N GLY A 140 14.58 -3.00 -15.11
CA GLY A 140 14.20 -2.56 -13.77
C GLY A 140 15.38 -2.58 -12.80
N HIS A 141 15.15 -2.12 -11.57
CA HIS A 141 16.18 -2.05 -10.53
C HIS A 141 15.91 -3.06 -9.40
N LEU A 142 16.92 -3.84 -9.04
CA LEU A 142 16.88 -4.73 -7.88
C LEU A 142 17.73 -4.13 -6.77
N LEU A 143 17.11 -3.84 -5.63
CA LEU A 143 17.73 -3.21 -4.48
C LEU A 143 17.89 -4.21 -3.33
N TYR A 144 19.07 -4.28 -2.74
CA TYR A 144 19.34 -5.05 -1.53
C TYR A 144 19.73 -4.12 -0.40
N TYR A 145 18.96 -4.14 0.69
CA TYR A 145 19.25 -3.36 1.88
C TYR A 145 19.57 -4.27 3.08
N VAL A 146 20.69 -4.00 3.73
CA VAL A 146 21.10 -4.61 5.00
C VAL A 146 21.01 -3.57 6.09
N ARG A 147 20.29 -3.92 7.16
CA ARG A 147 20.07 -3.03 8.31
C ARG A 147 21.33 -2.85 9.14
N ALA A 148 21.44 -1.69 9.77
CA ALA A 148 22.38 -1.49 10.86
C ALA A 148 21.86 -2.20 12.12
N GLU A 149 22.41 -3.38 12.41
CA GLU A 149 22.13 -4.13 13.64
C GLU A 149 23.46 -4.59 14.27
N TYR A 150 23.50 -4.62 15.61
CA TYR A 150 24.64 -5.12 16.40
C TYR A 150 26.02 -4.53 16.03
N GLY A 151 26.07 -3.22 15.75
CA GLY A 151 27.31 -2.52 15.41
C GLY A 151 27.75 -2.64 13.94
N ARG A 152 26.97 -3.31 13.09
CA ARG A 152 27.17 -3.31 11.64
C ARG A 152 26.61 -2.01 11.03
N GLN A 153 27.31 -1.42 10.06
CA GLN A 153 26.79 -0.31 9.28
C GLN A 153 25.72 -0.78 8.29
N ALA A 154 24.71 0.06 8.05
CA ALA A 154 23.70 -0.21 7.03
C ALA A 154 24.36 -0.19 5.64
N GLU A 155 23.91 -1.08 4.76
CA GLU A 155 24.47 -1.25 3.43
C GLU A 155 23.33 -1.32 2.41
N LEU A 156 23.45 -0.59 1.30
CA LEU A 156 22.52 -0.64 0.18
C LEU A 156 23.29 -0.95 -1.10
N ALA A 157 22.85 -1.94 -1.86
CA ALA A 157 23.31 -2.19 -3.21
C ALA A 157 22.14 -2.11 -4.19
N ALA A 158 22.40 -1.52 -5.35
CA ALA A 158 21.47 -1.42 -6.46
C ALA A 158 22.05 -2.11 -7.69
N PHE A 159 21.20 -2.81 -8.42
CA PHE A 159 21.55 -3.50 -9.65
C PHE A 159 20.54 -3.16 -10.74
N ASP A 160 21.02 -2.81 -11.93
CA ASP A 160 20.21 -2.67 -13.13
C ASP A 160 20.11 -4.03 -13.81
N LEU A 161 18.88 -4.46 -14.06
CA LEU A 161 18.58 -5.72 -14.73
C LEU A 161 17.87 -5.43 -16.04
N GLU A 162 18.46 -5.88 -17.16
CA GLU A 162 17.84 -5.87 -18.49
C GLU A 162 17.46 -7.30 -18.89
N PHE A 163 16.18 -7.55 -19.13
CA PHE A 163 15.62 -8.85 -19.48
C PHE A 163 15.56 -8.99 -21.00
N THR A 164 16.34 -9.91 -21.57
CA THR A 164 16.47 -10.05 -23.02
C THR A 164 15.38 -10.89 -23.66
N ASP A 165 14.59 -11.62 -22.86
CA ASP A 165 13.49 -12.47 -23.33
C ASP A 165 12.22 -12.30 -22.45
N PRO A 166 11.54 -11.14 -22.54
CA PRO A 166 10.29 -10.92 -21.81
C PRO A 166 9.17 -11.88 -22.26
N THR A 167 9.27 -12.46 -23.47
CA THR A 167 8.28 -13.41 -23.98
C THR A 167 8.34 -14.73 -23.21
N ALA A 168 9.54 -15.26 -22.95
CA ALA A 168 9.69 -16.45 -22.12
C ALA A 168 9.17 -16.23 -20.69
N ILE A 169 9.41 -15.04 -20.11
CA ILE A 169 8.89 -14.67 -18.79
C ILE A 169 7.35 -14.65 -18.81
N ALA A 170 6.76 -13.99 -19.81
CA ALA A 170 5.30 -13.94 -20.00
C ALA A 170 4.67 -15.34 -20.12
N LEU A 171 5.28 -16.23 -20.91
CA LEU A 171 4.79 -17.59 -21.10
C LEU A 171 4.85 -18.40 -19.80
N GLU A 172 5.96 -18.31 -19.04
CA GLU A 172 6.07 -19.02 -17.77
C GLU A 172 5.14 -18.43 -16.69
N MET A 173 4.92 -17.13 -16.68
CA MET A 173 3.92 -16.49 -15.82
C MET A 173 2.52 -17.07 -16.05
N VAL A 174 2.10 -17.15 -17.32
CA VAL A 174 0.83 -17.74 -17.73
C VAL A 174 0.74 -19.22 -17.35
N ARG A 175 1.80 -19.99 -17.63
CA ARG A 175 1.84 -21.41 -17.30
C ARG A 175 1.70 -21.66 -15.79
N ARG A 176 2.47 -20.94 -14.97
CA ARG A 176 2.42 -21.06 -13.50
C ARG A 176 1.07 -20.60 -12.94
N ARG A 177 0.47 -19.55 -13.52
CA ARG A 177 -0.89 -19.11 -13.17
C ARG A 177 -1.90 -20.23 -13.42
N ASP A 178 -1.86 -20.85 -14.59
CA ASP A 178 -2.84 -21.88 -14.96
C ASP A 178 -2.67 -23.14 -14.10
N LEU A 179 -1.43 -23.55 -13.83
CA LEU A 179 -1.14 -24.63 -12.89
C LEU A 179 -1.66 -24.31 -11.49
N LEU A 180 -1.33 -23.14 -10.93
CA LEU A 180 -1.79 -22.78 -9.58
C LEU A 180 -3.32 -22.68 -9.52
N ARG A 181 -3.96 -22.12 -10.55
CA ARG A 181 -5.41 -22.02 -10.65
C ARG A 181 -6.06 -23.39 -10.65
N GLU A 182 -5.56 -24.30 -11.47
CA GLU A 182 -6.09 -25.67 -11.55
C GLU A 182 -5.91 -26.40 -10.22
N ALA A 183 -4.76 -26.22 -9.55
CA ALA A 183 -4.51 -26.84 -8.24
C ALA A 183 -5.51 -26.37 -7.21
N LEU A 184 -5.77 -25.07 -7.16
CA LEU A 184 -6.75 -24.50 -6.23
C LEU A 184 -8.18 -24.94 -6.54
N ASN A 185 -8.53 -25.10 -7.82
CA ASN A 185 -9.87 -25.53 -8.23
C ASN A 185 -10.11 -27.02 -7.94
N SER A 186 -9.11 -27.87 -8.18
CA SER A 186 -9.21 -29.33 -8.02
C SER A 186 -8.85 -29.81 -6.62
N GLY A 187 -8.22 -28.96 -5.80
CA GLY A 187 -7.65 -29.32 -4.51
C GLY A 187 -6.40 -30.20 -4.61
N ARG A 188 -5.79 -30.32 -5.79
CA ARG A 188 -4.66 -31.23 -6.04
C ARG A 188 -3.37 -30.48 -6.37
N PRO A 189 -2.29 -30.66 -5.58
CA PRO A 189 -1.02 -30.01 -5.82
C PRO A 189 -0.04 -30.82 -6.70
N ASP A 190 -0.42 -31.98 -7.22
CA ASP A 190 0.50 -32.99 -7.76
C ASP A 190 1.43 -32.45 -8.87
N TYR A 191 0.90 -31.58 -9.73
CA TYR A 191 1.63 -30.98 -10.86
C TYR A 191 2.26 -29.62 -10.52
N LEU A 192 2.15 -29.15 -9.27
CA LEU A 192 2.82 -27.92 -8.86
C LEU A 192 4.31 -28.18 -8.62
N PRO A 193 5.18 -27.34 -9.20
CA PRO A 193 6.63 -27.53 -9.11
C PRO A 193 7.15 -27.37 -7.67
N ARG A 194 8.30 -27.99 -7.42
CA ARG A 194 9.04 -27.92 -6.16
C ARG A 194 9.36 -26.47 -5.81
N CYS A 195 9.10 -26.09 -4.55
CA CYS A 195 9.38 -24.73 -4.08
C CYS A 195 10.87 -24.47 -3.90
N THR A 196 11.28 -23.20 -4.02
CA THR A 196 12.65 -22.75 -3.76
C THR A 196 13.06 -22.90 -2.28
N TRP A 197 12.07 -23.02 -1.39
CA TRP A 197 12.22 -23.26 0.04
C TRP A 197 12.40 -24.73 0.42
N TYR A 198 12.41 -25.65 -0.55
CA TYR A 198 12.62 -27.07 -0.26
C TYR A 198 13.96 -27.28 0.45
N GLY A 199 13.92 -27.92 1.63
CA GLY A 199 15.08 -28.13 2.49
C GLY A 199 15.61 -26.86 3.18
N ARG A 200 14.86 -25.74 3.16
CA ARG A 200 15.29 -24.44 3.70
C ARG A 200 14.31 -23.87 4.74
N GLY A 201 13.66 -24.73 5.54
CA GLY A 201 12.73 -24.29 6.59
C GLY A 201 11.39 -23.75 6.06
N CYS A 202 10.75 -24.48 5.15
CA CYS A 202 9.39 -24.16 4.69
C CYS A 202 8.38 -24.56 5.77
N ASP A 203 7.44 -23.66 6.13
CA ASP A 203 6.41 -23.92 7.16
C ASP A 203 5.49 -25.10 6.79
N PHE A 204 5.39 -25.42 5.49
CA PHE A 204 4.55 -26.50 4.97
C PHE A 204 5.32 -27.80 4.71
N ALA A 205 6.58 -27.92 5.15
CA ALA A 205 7.44 -29.06 4.79
C ALA A 205 6.81 -30.43 5.11
N GLU A 206 6.05 -30.52 6.21
CA GLU A 206 5.42 -31.75 6.70
C GLU A 206 4.19 -32.16 5.89
N VAL A 207 3.48 -31.20 5.28
CA VAL A 207 2.22 -31.45 4.55
C VAL A 207 2.36 -31.34 3.03
N CYS A 208 3.45 -30.71 2.54
CA CYS A 208 3.58 -30.30 1.15
C CYS A 208 4.01 -31.42 0.19
N GLY A 209 4.68 -32.47 0.68
CA GLY A 209 5.22 -33.54 -0.18
C GLY A 209 6.19 -33.02 -1.25
N CYS A 210 6.94 -31.97 -0.95
CA CYS A 210 7.73 -31.23 -1.94
C CYS A 210 8.89 -32.05 -2.54
N SER A 211 9.34 -33.11 -1.86
CA SER A 211 10.43 -33.98 -2.30
C SER A 211 10.11 -34.75 -3.59
N SER A 212 8.84 -35.08 -3.83
CA SER A 212 8.39 -35.82 -5.01
C SER A 212 7.96 -34.92 -6.19
N ALA A 213 7.98 -33.59 -6.02
CA ALA A 213 7.58 -32.65 -7.05
C ALA A 213 8.72 -32.37 -8.04
N GLU A 214 8.39 -32.18 -9.32
CA GLU A 214 9.36 -31.78 -10.35
C GLU A 214 9.98 -30.40 -10.03
N PRO A 215 11.26 -30.15 -10.36
CA PRO A 215 11.89 -28.85 -10.16
C PRO A 215 11.15 -27.69 -10.85
N LEU A 216 11.13 -26.52 -10.21
CA LEU A 216 10.64 -25.30 -10.83
C LEU A 216 11.52 -24.89 -12.01
N ILE A 217 10.93 -24.83 -13.21
CA ILE A 217 11.58 -24.24 -14.39
C ILE A 217 11.69 -22.74 -14.17
N ARG A 218 12.90 -22.18 -14.25
CA ARG A 218 13.13 -20.75 -14.09
C ARG A 218 12.79 -19.99 -15.37
N ALA A 219 12.09 -18.87 -15.23
CA ALA A 219 11.76 -17.91 -16.28
C ALA A 219 12.97 -17.05 -16.67
N VAL A 220 13.99 -16.98 -15.81
CA VAL A 220 15.20 -16.19 -16.02
C VAL A 220 16.45 -17.00 -15.70
N SER A 221 17.53 -16.71 -16.41
CA SER A 221 18.86 -17.27 -16.16
C SER A 221 19.96 -16.22 -16.36
N PRO A 222 21.21 -16.50 -15.97
CA PRO A 222 22.35 -15.62 -16.25
C PRO A 222 22.56 -15.32 -17.74
N GLN A 223 22.00 -16.13 -18.64
CA GLN A 223 22.08 -15.92 -20.09
C GLN A 223 20.97 -15.01 -20.62
N THR A 224 19.85 -14.86 -19.88
CA THR A 224 18.67 -14.10 -20.32
C THR A 224 18.49 -12.77 -19.59
N VAL A 225 19.41 -12.43 -18.69
CA VAL A 225 19.41 -11.18 -17.94
C VAL A 225 20.80 -10.59 -17.92
N ARG A 226 20.92 -9.35 -18.38
CA ARG A 226 22.14 -8.56 -18.19
C ARG A 226 22.04 -7.83 -16.86
N VAL A 227 23.08 -7.97 -16.03
CA VAL A 227 23.14 -7.39 -14.70
C VAL A 227 24.30 -6.40 -14.65
N ALA A 228 24.01 -5.17 -14.26
CA ALA A 228 25.03 -4.15 -13.99
C ALA A 228 24.88 -3.65 -12.55
N ALA A 229 25.98 -3.56 -11.82
CA ALA A 229 25.98 -2.88 -10.52
C ALA A 229 25.76 -1.38 -10.73
N ASN A 230 24.88 -0.78 -9.93
CA ASN A 230 24.55 0.65 -10.01
C ASN A 230 24.89 1.35 -8.68
N PRO A 231 26.18 1.54 -8.36
CA PRO A 231 26.59 2.20 -7.12
C PRO A 231 26.10 3.65 -7.04
N ALA A 232 25.92 4.32 -8.18
CA ALA A 232 25.38 5.68 -8.24
C ALA A 232 23.92 5.74 -7.75
N LEU A 233 23.05 4.82 -8.19
CA LEU A 233 21.68 4.71 -7.67
C LEU A 233 21.68 4.37 -6.18
N ALA A 234 22.49 3.40 -5.75
CA ALA A 234 22.59 3.06 -4.32
C ALA A 234 23.04 4.27 -3.47
N GLN A 235 24.02 5.02 -3.93
CA GLN A 235 24.48 6.23 -3.26
C GLN A 235 23.38 7.31 -3.21
N ARG A 236 22.71 7.60 -4.33
CA ARG A 236 21.58 8.56 -4.37
C ARG A 236 20.47 8.18 -3.38
N LEU A 237 20.12 6.90 -3.32
CA LEU A 237 19.10 6.39 -2.40
C LEU A 237 19.56 6.47 -0.93
N LEU A 238 20.84 6.16 -0.64
CA LEU A 238 21.43 6.31 0.69
C LEU A 238 21.54 7.78 1.14
N GLU A 239 21.89 8.69 0.23
CA GLU A 239 21.90 10.13 0.49
C GLU A 239 20.48 10.64 0.81
N GLY A 240 19.45 10.13 0.13
CA GLY A 240 18.05 10.39 0.47
C GLY A 240 17.63 9.85 1.84
N LEU A 241 18.26 8.77 2.32
CA LEU A 241 18.03 8.20 3.66
C LEU A 241 18.83 8.88 4.77
N GLY A 242 20.01 9.42 4.46
CA GLY A 242 20.96 10.01 5.42
C GLY A 242 20.92 11.54 5.51
N GLY A 243 20.29 12.22 4.55
CA GLY A 243 19.99 13.65 4.67
C GLY A 243 18.98 13.91 5.78
N GLN A 244 19.01 15.11 6.37
CA GLN A 244 17.77 15.65 6.97
C GLN A 244 16.68 15.43 5.92
N PRO A 245 15.54 14.80 6.25
CA PRO A 245 14.49 14.56 5.28
C PRO A 245 14.26 15.90 4.56
N PRO A 246 14.34 15.95 3.21
CA PRO A 246 14.03 17.18 2.50
C PRO A 246 12.72 17.67 3.07
N ALA A 247 12.66 18.95 3.47
CA ALA A 247 11.56 19.50 4.24
C ALA A 247 10.25 18.95 3.65
N PRO A 248 9.45 18.20 4.43
CA PRO A 248 8.52 17.22 3.88
C PRO A 248 7.70 17.88 2.80
N GLU A 249 7.79 17.36 1.57
CA GLU A 249 7.00 17.86 0.44
C GLU A 249 5.52 17.87 0.87
N LEU A 250 4.79 18.88 0.41
CA LEU A 250 3.39 19.03 0.76
C LEU A 250 2.58 17.85 0.22
N SER A 251 1.96 17.08 1.12
CA SER A 251 1.07 15.98 0.75
C SER A 251 -0.39 16.42 0.74
N LEU A 252 -1.25 15.64 0.06
CA LEU A 252 -2.69 15.87 0.14
C LEU A 252 -3.23 15.72 1.57
N ASN A 253 -2.59 14.91 2.41
CA ASN A 253 -2.95 14.77 3.82
C ASN A 253 -2.62 16.03 4.64
N ASP A 254 -1.57 16.76 4.26
CA ASP A 254 -1.24 18.04 4.88
C ASP A 254 -2.35 19.08 4.63
N LEU A 255 -3.01 19.02 3.48
CA LEU A 255 -4.15 19.89 3.17
C LEU A 255 -5.40 19.54 3.98
N VAL A 256 -5.57 18.28 4.38
CA VAL A 256 -6.64 17.84 5.30
C VAL A 256 -6.35 18.28 6.74
N PHE A 257 -5.07 18.23 7.17
CA PHE A 257 -4.62 18.59 8.52
C PHE A 257 -3.58 19.71 8.53
N PRO A 258 -3.91 20.93 8.04
CA PRO A 258 -2.91 21.94 7.74
C PRO A 258 -2.19 22.47 8.97
N ARG A 259 -2.87 22.62 10.12
CA ARG A 259 -2.18 23.00 11.37
C ARG A 259 -1.12 22.00 11.79
N LYS A 260 -1.42 20.69 11.70
CA LYS A 260 -0.45 19.64 12.01
C LYS A 260 0.75 19.73 11.06
N ALA A 261 0.50 19.97 9.78
CA ALA A 261 1.55 20.14 8.80
C ALA A 261 2.43 21.38 9.06
N ALA A 262 1.86 22.50 9.51
CA ALA A 262 2.62 23.69 9.88
C ALA A 262 3.50 23.47 11.11
N PHE A 263 3.00 22.80 12.17
CA PHE A 263 3.83 22.48 13.33
C PHE A 263 4.99 21.54 13.01
N ARG A 264 4.76 20.51 12.18
CA ARG A 264 5.82 19.60 11.73
C ARG A 264 6.93 20.33 10.96
N ARG A 265 6.62 21.45 10.31
CA ARG A 265 7.57 22.26 9.54
C ARG A 265 8.19 23.42 10.34
N ALA A 266 7.76 23.64 11.58
CA ALA A 266 8.35 24.67 12.42
C ALA A 266 9.73 24.21 12.92
N PRO A 267 10.76 25.09 12.93
CA PRO A 267 12.10 24.73 13.40
C PRO A 267 12.07 24.29 14.88
N GLY A 268 12.69 23.15 15.19
CA GLY A 268 12.80 22.59 16.54
C GLY A 268 11.71 21.59 16.95
N ALA A 269 10.92 21.05 16.01
CA ALA A 269 10.00 19.95 16.28
C ALA A 269 10.75 18.60 16.25
N GLU A 270 11.05 18.03 17.41
CA GLU A 270 11.50 16.64 17.52
C GLU A 270 10.27 15.72 17.35
N ASP A 271 10.34 14.80 16.38
CA ASP A 271 9.35 13.75 16.23
C ASP A 271 9.64 12.64 17.25
N GLU A 272 8.76 12.44 18.24
CA GLU A 272 8.79 11.22 19.04
C GLU A 272 8.39 10.03 18.14
N GLU A 273 9.35 9.16 17.85
CA GLU A 273 9.08 7.91 17.16
C GLU A 273 8.11 7.03 17.97
N PRO A 274 7.09 6.42 17.34
CA PRO A 274 6.15 5.55 18.05
C PRO A 274 6.86 4.29 18.56
N ASP A 275 6.57 3.89 19.80
CA ASP A 275 7.11 2.69 20.46
C ASP A 275 6.87 1.39 19.65
N ALA A 276 7.84 0.48 19.67
CA ALA A 276 7.83 -0.82 19.00
C ALA A 276 6.62 -1.70 19.39
N ALA A 277 6.13 -1.59 20.62
CA ALA A 277 4.92 -2.30 21.06
C ALA A 277 3.63 -1.76 20.38
N GLN A 278 3.57 -0.44 20.13
CA GLN A 278 2.47 0.18 19.40
C GLN A 278 2.54 -0.14 17.89
N ARG A 279 3.75 -0.30 17.34
CA ARG A 279 3.96 -0.82 15.96
C ARG A 279 3.46 -2.27 15.84
N MET A 280 3.81 -3.15 16.79
CA MET A 280 3.41 -4.57 16.79
C MET A 280 1.88 -4.75 16.86
N VAL A 281 1.20 -3.94 17.69
CA VAL A 281 -0.26 -3.93 17.80
C VAL A 281 -0.92 -3.31 16.56
N SER A 282 -0.26 -2.37 15.88
CA SER A 282 -0.68 -1.85 14.56
C SER A 282 -0.61 -2.93 13.47
N LEU A 283 0.43 -3.77 13.50
CA LEU A 283 0.71 -4.82 12.52
C LEU A 283 -0.28 -6.01 12.60
N GLN A 284 -0.70 -6.43 13.81
CA GLN A 284 -1.77 -7.43 13.97
C GLN A 284 -3.15 -6.94 13.51
N ARG A 285 -3.37 -5.61 13.50
CA ARG A 285 -4.63 -4.95 13.12
C ARG A 285 -4.74 -4.66 11.61
N GLN A 286 -3.62 -4.67 10.89
CA GLN A 286 -3.55 -4.52 9.44
C GLN A 286 -4.15 -5.71 8.69
N GLY A 287 -4.30 -6.89 9.30
CA GLY A 287 -4.82 -8.08 8.62
C GLY A 287 -6.21 -7.88 7.98
N PHE A 288 -7.14 -7.18 8.64
CA PHE A 288 -8.48 -6.94 8.06
C PHE A 288 -8.52 -5.72 7.13
N ASP A 289 -7.79 -4.63 7.45
CA ASP A 289 -7.69 -3.46 6.56
C ASP A 289 -7.01 -3.83 5.24
N GLN A 290 -6.03 -4.73 5.30
CA GLN A 290 -5.39 -5.36 4.16
C GLN A 290 -6.36 -6.30 3.46
N VAL A 291 -7.09 -7.20 4.14
CA VAL A 291 -8.08 -8.09 3.49
C VAL A 291 -9.24 -7.32 2.85
N LEU A 292 -9.76 -6.26 3.48
CA LEU A 292 -10.84 -5.42 2.96
C LEU A 292 -10.32 -4.50 1.84
N GLY A 293 -9.17 -3.88 2.03
CA GLY A 293 -8.47 -3.14 0.97
C GLY A 293 -8.25 -4.05 -0.23
N ASP A 294 -7.57 -5.17 -0.03
CA ASP A 294 -7.38 -6.21 -1.03
C ASP A 294 -8.72 -6.63 -1.66
N ALA A 295 -9.81 -6.79 -0.91
CA ALA A 295 -11.12 -7.18 -1.46
C ALA A 295 -11.74 -6.11 -2.34
N VAL A 296 -11.59 -4.84 -2.01
CA VAL A 296 -12.02 -3.74 -2.90
C VAL A 296 -11.07 -3.65 -4.11
N TRP A 297 -9.76 -3.82 -3.89
CA TRP A 297 -8.72 -3.63 -4.91
C TRP A 297 -8.62 -4.80 -5.90
N TYR A 298 -8.74 -6.05 -5.46
CA TYR A 298 -8.75 -7.25 -6.32
C TYR A 298 -10.08 -8.02 -6.29
N GLY A 299 -11.18 -7.47 -5.77
CA GLY A 299 -12.51 -8.06 -5.94
C GLY A 299 -13.15 -7.70 -7.28
N PHE A 300 -12.67 -6.63 -7.91
CA PHE A 300 -13.31 -5.98 -9.06
C PHE A 300 -12.29 -5.69 -10.17
N PRO A 301 -11.94 -6.70 -11.01
CA PRO A 301 -10.95 -6.55 -12.08
C PRO A 301 -11.29 -5.37 -13.00
N GLY A 302 -10.29 -4.55 -13.35
CA GLY A 302 -10.45 -3.41 -14.26
C GLY A 302 -11.36 -2.28 -13.76
N GLN A 303 -11.90 -2.38 -12.55
CA GLN A 303 -12.78 -1.35 -11.96
C GLN A 303 -12.07 -0.52 -10.90
N VAL A 304 -10.79 -0.80 -10.64
CA VAL A 304 -9.94 -0.04 -9.73
C VAL A 304 -8.80 0.54 -10.54
N ARG A 305 -8.61 1.85 -10.47
CA ARG A 305 -7.52 2.56 -11.14
C ARG A 305 -7.04 3.73 -10.29
N ARG A 306 -5.76 4.08 -10.39
CA ARG A 306 -5.23 5.31 -9.80
C ARG A 306 -5.13 6.40 -10.87
N LEU A 307 -5.64 7.59 -10.55
CA LEU A 307 -5.54 8.78 -11.38
C LEU A 307 -4.46 9.69 -10.78
N PRO A 308 -3.34 9.95 -11.48
CA PRO A 308 -2.38 10.95 -11.03
C PRO A 308 -3.01 12.35 -11.04
N VAL A 309 -2.75 13.14 -10.01
CA VAL A 309 -3.25 14.50 -9.87
C VAL A 309 -2.15 15.42 -9.37
N VAL A 310 -2.10 16.64 -9.92
CA VAL A 310 -1.10 17.65 -9.58
C VAL A 310 -1.79 18.91 -9.08
N LEU A 311 -1.33 19.43 -7.95
CA LEU A 311 -1.77 20.70 -7.38
C LEU A 311 -0.54 21.51 -6.91
N GLY A 312 -0.03 22.39 -7.77
CA GLY A 312 1.23 23.09 -7.49
C GLY A 312 2.38 22.09 -7.27
N PRO A 313 3.09 22.11 -6.13
CA PRO A 313 4.10 21.11 -5.81
C PRO A 313 3.51 19.79 -5.29
N VAL A 314 2.21 19.74 -4.98
CA VAL A 314 1.58 18.52 -4.45
C VAL A 314 1.35 17.56 -5.61
N ARG A 315 2.05 16.44 -5.52
CA ARG A 315 2.01 15.29 -6.41
C ARG A 315 1.29 14.16 -5.67
N ALA A 316 0.14 13.70 -6.18
CA ALA A 316 -0.67 12.68 -5.52
C ALA A 316 -1.41 11.78 -6.52
N SER A 317 -1.94 10.66 -6.04
CA SER A 317 -2.85 9.81 -6.82
C SER A 317 -4.20 9.66 -6.12
N VAL A 318 -5.27 9.76 -6.92
CA VAL A 318 -6.65 9.52 -6.47
C VAL A 318 -7.04 8.11 -6.88
N LEU A 319 -7.48 7.31 -5.91
CA LEU A 319 -7.96 5.96 -6.15
C LEU A 319 -9.40 5.99 -6.64
N LEU A 320 -9.65 5.51 -7.85
CA LEU A 320 -10.98 5.36 -8.43
C LEU A 320 -11.42 3.91 -8.29
N PHE A 321 -12.58 3.69 -7.68
CA PHE A 321 -13.28 2.40 -7.69
C PHE A 321 -14.65 2.56 -8.35
N LYS A 322 -14.86 1.85 -9.46
CA LYS A 322 -16.01 2.04 -10.37
C LYS A 322 -16.21 3.51 -10.73
N GLU A 323 -15.13 4.15 -11.19
CA GLU A 323 -15.08 5.55 -11.64
C GLU A 323 -15.34 6.61 -10.56
N ALA A 324 -15.47 6.23 -9.29
CA ALA A 324 -15.62 7.17 -8.17
C ALA A 324 -14.33 7.23 -7.32
N PRO A 325 -13.78 8.43 -7.03
CA PRO A 325 -12.79 8.61 -5.98
C PRO A 325 -13.22 7.89 -4.72
N THR A 326 -12.35 7.05 -4.16
CA THR A 326 -12.71 6.13 -3.09
C THR A 326 -11.68 6.16 -1.97
N VAL A 327 -12.17 6.43 -0.77
CA VAL A 327 -11.35 6.52 0.45
C VAL A 327 -11.79 5.41 1.41
N LEU A 328 -10.88 4.49 1.72
CA LEU A 328 -11.09 3.43 2.71
C LEU A 328 -10.55 3.87 4.08
N ARG A 329 -11.35 3.74 5.14
CA ARG A 329 -11.00 4.20 6.49
C ARG A 329 -11.49 3.25 7.57
N THR A 330 -10.76 3.25 8.68
CA THR A 330 -11.07 2.42 9.85
C THR A 330 -11.38 3.28 11.06
N SER A 331 -12.59 3.13 11.58
CA SER A 331 -13.09 3.74 12.80
C SER A 331 -12.84 2.80 13.99
N ARG A 332 -12.05 3.28 14.96
CA ARG A 332 -11.64 2.50 16.14
C ARG A 332 -12.50 2.75 17.39
N GLY A 333 -13.16 3.90 17.45
CA GLY A 333 -13.90 4.35 18.64
C GLY A 333 -15.41 4.15 18.55
N GLN A 334 -15.96 4.02 17.34
CA GLN A 334 -17.39 3.91 17.14
C GLN A 334 -17.87 2.48 17.42
N ARG A 335 -18.79 2.35 18.38
CA ARG A 335 -19.43 1.08 18.76
C ARG A 335 -20.68 0.75 17.94
N THR A 336 -21.13 1.70 17.12
CA THR A 336 -22.25 1.58 16.18
C THR A 336 -21.85 2.14 14.83
N MET A 337 -22.49 1.65 13.76
CA MET A 337 -22.32 2.24 12.44
C MET A 337 -22.93 3.65 12.41
N VAL A 338 -22.24 4.57 11.75
CA VAL A 338 -22.71 5.95 11.63
C VAL A 338 -23.76 6.04 10.53
N GLU A 339 -24.92 6.59 10.82
CA GLU A 339 -25.92 6.84 9.77
C GLU A 339 -25.43 7.91 8.79
N ARG A 340 -25.85 7.79 7.52
CA ARG A 340 -25.42 8.70 6.43
C ARG A 340 -25.54 10.19 6.76
N ARG A 341 -26.59 10.60 7.48
CA ARG A 341 -26.83 12.02 7.86
C ARG A 341 -25.78 12.57 8.82
N TRP A 342 -25.14 11.71 9.61
CA TRP A 342 -24.15 12.09 10.62
C TRP A 342 -22.71 11.92 10.11
N LEU A 343 -22.51 11.40 8.90
CA LEU A 343 -21.18 11.06 8.39
C LEU A 343 -20.22 12.25 8.37
N ALA A 344 -20.69 13.42 7.89
CA ALA A 344 -19.89 14.63 7.81
C ALA A 344 -19.61 15.28 9.18
N GLU A 345 -20.41 14.94 10.19
CA GLU A 345 -20.23 15.42 11.57
C GLU A 345 -19.27 14.51 12.35
N VAL A 346 -19.46 13.19 12.25
CA VAL A 346 -18.67 12.19 12.98
C VAL A 346 -17.28 12.00 12.35
N PHE A 347 -17.21 12.03 11.01
CA PHE A 347 -15.97 11.83 10.27
C PHE A 347 -15.65 12.98 9.29
N PRO A 348 -15.51 14.22 9.80
CA PRO A 348 -15.33 15.39 8.93
C PRO A 348 -14.07 15.30 8.07
N HIS A 349 -12.96 14.82 8.63
CA HIS A 349 -11.73 14.52 7.89
C HIS A 349 -11.87 13.49 6.76
N TYR A 350 -12.78 12.52 6.85
CA TYR A 350 -13.02 11.58 5.74
C TYR A 350 -13.73 12.28 4.60
N VAL A 351 -14.71 13.13 4.94
CA VAL A 351 -15.46 13.93 3.97
C VAL A 351 -14.57 14.99 3.31
N ASP A 352 -13.73 15.69 4.08
CA ASP A 352 -12.77 16.66 3.52
C ASP A 352 -11.75 15.99 2.61
N ARG A 353 -11.19 14.85 3.04
CA ARG A 353 -10.28 14.06 2.20
C ARG A 353 -10.95 13.65 0.89
N LEU A 354 -12.17 13.11 0.95
CA LEU A 354 -12.87 12.66 -0.24
C LEU A 354 -13.26 13.84 -1.15
N GLY A 355 -13.73 14.95 -0.59
CA GLY A 355 -14.08 16.15 -1.35
C GLY A 355 -12.87 16.71 -2.11
N PHE A 356 -11.70 16.73 -1.47
CA PHE A 356 -10.46 17.13 -2.11
C PHE A 356 -10.05 16.21 -3.26
N GLU A 357 -10.10 14.89 -3.06
CA GLU A 357 -9.85 13.92 -4.13
C GLU A 357 -10.87 14.05 -5.28
N CYS A 358 -12.14 14.33 -4.97
CA CYS A 358 -13.19 14.58 -5.96
C CYS A 358 -12.93 15.85 -6.79
N ALA A 359 -12.51 16.94 -6.15
CA ALA A 359 -12.19 18.20 -6.82
C ALA A 359 -10.97 18.05 -7.74
N LEU A 360 -9.93 17.34 -7.29
CA LEU A 360 -8.73 17.07 -8.09
C LEU A 360 -9.01 16.12 -9.26
N ALA A 361 -9.84 15.10 -9.06
CA ALA A 361 -10.22 14.14 -10.10
C ALA A 361 -11.30 14.66 -11.07
N GLY A 362 -11.90 15.84 -10.80
CA GLY A 362 -13.02 16.37 -11.59
C GLY A 362 -14.27 15.49 -11.52
N ARG A 363 -14.53 14.84 -10.37
CA ARG A 363 -15.65 13.91 -10.19
C ARG A 363 -16.55 14.39 -9.07
N ALA A 364 -17.82 14.67 -9.37
CA ALA A 364 -18.78 15.16 -8.36
C ALA A 364 -19.16 14.08 -7.34
N ARG A 365 -19.06 12.80 -7.70
CA ARG A 365 -19.37 11.68 -6.81
C ARG A 365 -18.10 11.03 -6.30
N GLY A 366 -17.98 10.91 -4.98
CA GLY A 366 -16.95 10.13 -4.30
C GLY A 366 -17.56 9.04 -3.41
N ARG A 367 -16.72 8.15 -2.89
CA ARG A 367 -17.09 7.03 -2.03
C ARG A 367 -16.22 6.96 -0.79
N VAL A 368 -16.85 6.84 0.38
CA VAL A 368 -16.15 6.48 1.62
C VAL A 368 -16.56 5.08 2.01
N ILE A 369 -15.57 4.22 2.23
CA ILE A 369 -15.77 2.89 2.83
C ILE A 369 -15.25 2.98 4.27
N VAL A 370 -16.14 2.80 5.24
CA VAL A 370 -15.80 2.87 6.67
C VAL A 370 -15.91 1.47 7.28
N TYR A 371 -14.80 0.96 7.79
CA TYR A 371 -14.76 -0.21 8.66
C TYR A 371 -14.87 0.21 10.13
N TYR A 372 -15.66 -0.49 10.92
CA TYR A 372 -15.94 -0.22 12.33
C TYR A 372 -15.39 -1.35 13.19
N ALA A 373 -14.22 -1.14 13.78
CA ALA A 373 -13.49 -2.21 14.47
C ALA A 373 -14.24 -2.78 15.69
N GLN A 374 -15.05 -1.94 16.36
CA GLN A 374 -15.77 -2.29 17.60
C GLN A 374 -17.20 -2.80 17.34
N VAL A 375 -17.68 -2.81 16.11
CA VAL A 375 -19.02 -3.31 15.75
C VAL A 375 -18.92 -4.83 15.50
N PRO A 376 -19.79 -5.67 16.10
CA PRO A 376 -19.83 -7.11 15.82
C PRO A 376 -20.51 -7.41 14.48
N GLY A 377 -20.18 -8.55 13.85
CA GLY A 377 -20.86 -9.04 12.64
C GLY A 377 -20.42 -8.36 11.36
N ASP A 378 -21.36 -7.87 10.55
CA ASP A 378 -21.08 -7.00 9.40
C ASP A 378 -20.49 -5.69 9.94
N LYS A 379 -19.24 -5.39 9.60
CA LYS A 379 -18.46 -4.33 10.26
C LYS A 379 -18.16 -3.14 9.37
N PHE A 380 -18.73 -3.04 8.17
CA PHE A 380 -18.40 -1.92 7.29
C PHE A 380 -19.61 -1.30 6.60
N MET A 381 -19.46 -0.05 6.19
CA MET A 381 -20.45 0.70 5.42
C MET A 381 -19.81 1.37 4.23
N VAL A 382 -20.57 1.50 3.16
CA VAL A 382 -20.20 2.23 1.96
C VAL A 382 -21.13 3.42 1.82
N TYR A 383 -20.55 4.61 1.70
CA TYR A 383 -21.30 5.85 1.48
C TYR A 383 -20.85 6.48 0.17
N ASP A 384 -21.78 6.71 -0.75
CA ASP A 384 -21.54 7.58 -1.89
C ASP A 384 -21.92 9.01 -1.48
N ILE A 385 -21.03 9.96 -1.76
CA ILE A 385 -21.19 11.39 -1.44
C ILE A 385 -21.13 12.17 -2.75
N TRP A 386 -22.12 13.02 -3.00
CA TRP A 386 -22.14 13.93 -4.13
C TRP A 386 -21.79 15.34 -3.66
N PHE A 387 -20.79 15.94 -4.28
CA PHE A 387 -20.38 17.32 -4.07
C PHE A 387 -20.94 18.20 -5.18
N ARG A 388 -21.65 19.26 -4.81
CA ARG A 388 -22.33 20.17 -5.76
C ARG A 388 -21.45 21.31 -6.27
N ASP A 389 -20.32 21.56 -5.62
CA ASP A 389 -19.43 22.69 -5.94
C ASP A 389 -17.96 22.28 -5.80
N LEU A 390 -17.47 21.59 -6.82
CA LEU A 390 -16.05 21.18 -6.88
C LEU A 390 -15.11 22.37 -7.02
N ALA A 391 -15.57 23.47 -7.61
CA ALA A 391 -14.76 24.67 -7.81
C ALA A 391 -14.41 25.31 -6.45
N ALA A 392 -15.39 25.52 -5.58
CA ALA A 392 -15.14 26.05 -4.24
C ALA A 392 -14.23 25.12 -3.40
N ILE A 393 -14.43 23.79 -3.51
CA ILE A 393 -13.56 22.82 -2.85
C ILE A 393 -12.11 22.91 -3.36
N ARG A 394 -11.93 23.06 -4.68
CA ARG A 394 -10.61 23.25 -5.27
C ARG A 394 -9.96 24.57 -4.84
N THR A 395 -10.73 25.66 -4.78
CA THR A 395 -10.23 26.95 -4.29
C THR A 395 -9.77 26.86 -2.83
N GLU A 396 -10.47 26.13 -1.98
CA GLU A 396 -10.01 25.91 -0.59
C GLU A 396 -8.73 25.06 -0.53
N LEU A 397 -8.62 24.03 -1.36
CA LEU A 397 -7.39 23.24 -1.52
C LEU A 397 -6.20 24.14 -1.88
N GLU A 398 -6.37 24.99 -2.89
CA GLU A 398 -5.37 25.94 -3.37
C GLU A 398 -5.01 26.98 -2.28
N ARG A 399 -6.01 27.47 -1.53
CA ARG A 399 -5.80 28.40 -0.41
C ARG A 399 -4.97 27.76 0.70
N ARG A 400 -5.29 26.52 1.12
CA ARG A 400 -4.54 25.80 2.17
C ARG A 400 -3.11 25.52 1.72
N LEU A 401 -2.93 25.16 0.46
CA LEU A 401 -1.62 24.95 -0.13
C LEU A 401 -0.78 26.24 -0.09
N ALA A 402 -1.34 27.35 -0.56
CA ALA A 402 -0.66 28.65 -0.55
C ALA A 402 -0.27 29.11 0.86
N LEU A 403 -1.15 28.86 1.85
CA LEU A 403 -0.86 29.15 3.27
C LEU A 403 0.32 28.32 3.80
N LEU A 404 0.36 27.03 3.49
CA LEU A 404 1.45 26.16 3.93
C LEU A 404 2.77 26.49 3.21
N GLN A 405 2.73 26.84 1.93
CA GLN A 405 3.91 27.21 1.16
C GLN A 405 4.58 28.49 1.67
N ARG A 406 3.78 29.47 2.14
CA ARG A 406 4.32 30.71 2.72
C ARG A 406 4.69 30.62 4.19
N GLY A 407 4.60 29.42 4.79
CA GLY A 407 4.89 29.21 6.21
C GLY A 407 3.90 29.93 7.14
N ALA A 408 2.62 30.00 6.76
CA ALA A 408 1.60 30.67 7.57
C ALA A 408 1.55 30.08 8.99
N PRO A 409 1.41 30.94 10.03
CA PRO A 409 1.32 30.48 11.39
C PRO A 409 0.05 29.61 11.60
N PRO A 410 0.07 28.62 12.51
CA PRO A 410 -1.04 27.66 12.68
C PRO A 410 -2.41 28.30 12.89
N GLU A 411 -2.48 29.50 13.44
CA GLU A 411 -3.70 30.26 13.69
C GLU A 411 -4.42 30.66 12.40
N GLU A 412 -3.67 30.91 11.31
CA GLU A 412 -4.22 31.23 9.97
C GLU A 412 -4.75 29.99 9.24
N LEU A 413 -4.39 28.79 9.71
CA LEU A 413 -4.78 27.52 9.12
C LEU A 413 -6.07 27.00 9.78
N PRO A 414 -6.93 26.30 9.02
CA PRO A 414 -8.13 25.72 9.62
C PRO A 414 -7.77 24.64 10.65
N PRO A 415 -8.51 24.56 11.78
CA PRO A 415 -8.22 23.59 12.84
C PRO A 415 -8.38 22.16 12.35
N CYS A 416 -7.57 21.25 12.90
CA CYS A 416 -7.72 19.82 12.63
C CYS A 416 -9.06 19.32 13.20
N ARG A 417 -9.82 18.57 12.39
CA ARG A 417 -11.12 18.03 12.78
C ARG A 417 -11.17 16.52 12.55
N PRO A 418 -11.93 15.75 13.34
CA PRO A 418 -12.75 16.17 14.50
C PRO A 418 -11.91 16.53 15.74
N ALA A 419 -12.50 17.27 16.69
CA ALA A 419 -11.79 17.83 17.84
C ALA A 419 -11.08 16.76 18.71
N TRP A 420 -11.64 15.55 18.79
CA TRP A 420 -11.02 14.46 19.54
C TRP A 420 -9.66 14.02 18.96
N LEU A 421 -9.36 14.31 17.69
CA LEU A 421 -8.03 14.05 17.11
C LEU A 421 -6.94 14.82 17.86
N ALA A 422 -7.26 15.99 18.43
CA ALA A 422 -6.31 16.76 19.23
C ALA A 422 -5.80 15.96 20.44
N ARG A 423 -6.60 15.05 21.01
CA ARG A 423 -6.17 14.22 22.16
C ARG A 423 -4.95 13.35 21.86
N PHE A 424 -4.82 12.93 20.60
CA PHE A 424 -3.76 12.04 20.10
C PHE A 424 -2.72 12.79 19.27
N CYS A 425 -2.73 14.12 19.26
CA CYS A 425 -1.81 14.95 18.50
C CYS A 425 -0.63 15.36 19.38
N ALA A 426 0.60 15.16 18.91
CA ALA A 426 1.82 15.60 19.59
C ALA A 426 1.86 17.13 19.83
N TYR A 427 1.15 17.90 19.00
CA TYR A 427 1.13 19.37 19.08
C TYR A 427 -0.09 19.93 19.83
N ARG A 428 -0.85 19.09 20.57
CA ARG A 428 -2.15 19.47 21.16
C ARG A 428 -2.08 20.73 22.05
N ASP A 429 -1.00 20.86 22.82
CA ASP A 429 -0.81 21.93 23.80
C ASP A 429 -0.44 23.28 23.15
N ARG A 430 -0.07 23.25 21.86
CA ARG A 430 0.34 24.43 21.07
C ARG A 430 -0.61 24.75 19.91
N CYS A 431 -1.43 23.79 19.45
CA CYS A 431 -2.27 23.90 18.25
C CYS A 431 -3.55 24.73 18.44
N GLY A 432 -4.00 24.92 19.69
CA GLY A 432 -5.31 25.51 19.98
C GLY A 432 -6.48 24.72 19.35
N CYS A 433 -6.26 23.43 19.06
CA CYS A 433 -7.19 22.55 18.38
C CYS A 433 -8.08 21.76 19.34
N ALA A 434 -7.74 21.76 20.64
CA ALA A 434 -8.54 21.19 21.71
C ALA A 434 -9.62 22.18 22.17
N GLU A 435 -10.83 21.67 22.41
CA GLU A 435 -11.79 22.38 23.26
C GLU A 435 -11.35 22.24 24.73
N PRO A 436 -11.59 23.24 25.59
CA PRO A 436 -11.42 23.08 27.03
C PRO A 436 -12.26 21.90 27.50
N ALA A 437 -11.72 21.09 28.40
CA ALA A 437 -12.42 19.94 28.96
C ALA A 437 -13.76 20.40 29.59
N GLY A 438 -14.85 19.86 29.07
CA GLY A 438 -16.19 19.87 29.67
C GLY A 438 -16.69 18.43 29.74
#